data_AF-A0A8J9VCC3-F1
#
_entry.id   AF-A0A8J9VCC3-F1
#
_cell.length_a   1.000
_cell.length_b   1.000
_cell.length_c   1.000
_cell.angle_alpha   90.00
_cell.angle_beta   90.00
_cell.angle_gamma   90.00
#
_symmetry.space_group_name_H-M   'P 1'
#
loop_
_entity.id
_entity.type
_entity.pdbx_description
1 polymer ?
#
loop_
_entity_poly.entity_id
_entity_poly.type
_entity_poly.pdbx_seq_one_letter_code
_entity_poly.pdbx_strand_id
1 'polypeptide(L)'
;MGLSHRLTHKCTANISEQAVIGDEEETGEAMEREVLASRLALGGLISDGDSHTHRGVAKVMQEEAVVRTKPERCVVHVTRNVRGKVTKAKFSADMFPGKTSIARNRVKTIFANDLVQRLNAEYGRAFEKIGMLKKCTCAMGRSMDKTMQAIPSCYVGDHRY
;
A
#
# COMPACT_ATOMS: atom_id res chain seq x y z
N MET A 1 -20.82 -25.34 -40.93
CA MET A 1 -21.58 -24.75 -39.81
C MET A 1 -21.09 -25.41 -38.53
N GLY A 2 -20.67 -24.63 -37.53
CA GLY A 2 -20.36 -25.16 -36.19
C GLY A 2 -19.18 -24.48 -35.48
N LEU A 3 -19.32 -23.21 -35.12
CA LEU A 3 -18.47 -22.57 -34.10
C LEU A 3 -19.24 -22.60 -32.78
N SER A 4 -18.86 -23.49 -31.86
CA SER A 4 -19.31 -23.46 -30.46
C SER A 4 -18.17 -22.95 -29.59
N HIS A 5 -17.98 -21.63 -29.58
CA HIS A 5 -17.23 -21.00 -28.50
C HIS A 5 -18.15 -20.91 -27.29
N ARG A 6 -18.00 -21.84 -26.34
CA ARG A 6 -18.50 -21.63 -24.97
C ARG A 6 -17.66 -20.52 -24.35
N LEU A 7 -18.16 -19.29 -24.41
CA LEU A 7 -17.74 -18.23 -23.49
C LEU A 7 -18.14 -18.69 -22.09
N THR A 8 -17.19 -19.24 -21.33
CA THR A 8 -17.32 -19.45 -19.89
C THR A 8 -17.28 -18.09 -19.21
N HIS A 9 -18.36 -17.31 -19.33
CA HIS A 9 -18.57 -16.15 -18.49
C HIS A 9 -18.75 -16.66 -17.06
N LYS A 10 -17.74 -16.48 -16.21
CA LYS A 10 -17.91 -16.66 -14.77
C LYS A 10 -18.92 -15.62 -14.32
N CYS A 11 -20.15 -16.06 -14.03
CA CYS A 11 -21.20 -15.21 -13.50
C CYS A 11 -20.70 -14.56 -12.21
N THR A 12 -20.71 -13.23 -12.17
CA THR A 12 -20.21 -12.43 -11.04
C THR A 12 -21.02 -12.62 -9.76
N ALA A 13 -22.18 -13.27 -9.83
CA ALA A 13 -23.03 -13.58 -8.68
C ALA A 13 -22.53 -14.77 -7.83
N ASN A 14 -21.63 -15.62 -8.35
CA ASN A 14 -21.16 -16.84 -7.68
C ASN A 14 -19.69 -16.76 -7.20
N ILE A 15 -19.10 -15.58 -7.23
CA ILE A 15 -17.73 -15.36 -6.75
C ILE A 15 -17.79 -14.90 -5.29
N SER A 16 -16.90 -15.42 -4.45
CA SER A 16 -16.83 -15.02 -3.04
C SER A 16 -16.61 -13.51 -2.92
N GLU A 17 -17.05 -12.86 -1.84
CA GLU A 17 -16.81 -11.42 -1.61
C GLU A 17 -15.32 -11.01 -1.71
N GLN A 18 -14.41 -11.98 -1.53
CA GLN A 18 -12.96 -11.80 -1.62
C GLN A 18 -12.37 -12.11 -3.01
N ALA A 19 -13.20 -12.57 -3.95
CA ALA A 19 -12.74 -12.92 -5.28
C ALA A 19 -12.61 -11.64 -6.12
N VAL A 20 -11.39 -11.38 -6.60
CA VAL A 20 -11.10 -10.29 -7.51
C VAL A 20 -11.85 -10.56 -8.83
N ILE A 21 -12.84 -9.74 -9.13
CA ILE A 21 -13.74 -9.91 -10.29
C ILE A 21 -13.08 -9.39 -11.59
N GLY A 22 -12.20 -8.40 -11.49
CA GLY A 22 -11.55 -7.77 -12.64
C GLY A 22 -10.10 -8.21 -12.83
N ASP A 23 -9.66 -8.29 -14.09
CA ASP A 23 -8.24 -8.36 -14.42
C ASP A 23 -7.65 -6.94 -14.34
N GLU A 24 -7.11 -6.61 -13.17
CA GLU A 24 -6.48 -5.31 -12.92
C GLU A 24 -5.28 -5.05 -13.85
N GLU A 25 -4.61 -6.11 -14.32
CA GLU A 25 -3.49 -6.01 -15.24
C GLU A 25 -3.99 -5.57 -16.62
N GLU A 26 -5.03 -6.24 -17.15
CA GLU A 26 -5.69 -5.85 -18.40
C GLU A 26 -6.25 -4.42 -18.34
N THR A 27 -6.86 -4.05 -17.21
CA THR A 27 -7.33 -2.68 -16.98
C THR A 27 -6.19 -1.67 -17.03
N GLY A 28 -5.04 -2.00 -16.43
CA GLY A 28 -3.84 -1.17 -16.48
C GLY A 28 -3.27 -1.02 -17.90
N GLU A 29 -3.30 -2.09 -18.70
CA GLU A 29 -2.89 -2.00 -20.11
C GLU A 29 -3.80 -1.09 -20.92
N ALA A 30 -5.12 -1.22 -20.77
CA ALA A 30 -6.10 -0.41 -21.50
C ALA A 30 -5.96 1.08 -21.16
N MET A 31 -5.86 1.41 -19.87
CA MET A 31 -5.67 2.79 -19.41
C MET A 31 -4.40 3.41 -19.98
N GLU A 32 -3.29 2.68 -20.00
CA GLU A 32 -2.02 3.24 -20.46
C GLU A 32 -1.99 3.46 -21.98
N ARG A 33 -2.65 2.60 -22.76
CA ARG A 33 -2.81 2.82 -24.20
C ARG A 33 -3.56 4.12 -24.50
N GLU A 34 -4.55 4.51 -23.68
CA GLU A 34 -5.24 5.80 -23.81
C GLU A 34 -4.33 7.01 -23.46
N VAL A 35 -3.48 6.85 -22.44
CA VAL A 35 -2.48 7.87 -22.06
C VAL A 35 -1.46 8.08 -23.19
N LEU A 36 -0.96 7.00 -23.78
CA LEU A 36 -0.06 7.06 -24.93
C LEU A 36 -0.72 7.64 -26.18
N ALA A 37 -2.00 7.33 -26.42
CA ALA A 37 -2.77 7.96 -27.50
C ALA A 37 -2.86 9.48 -27.33
N SER A 38 -2.80 9.96 -26.09
CA SER A 38 -2.72 11.39 -25.73
C SER A 38 -1.31 11.98 -25.82
N ARG A 39 -0.33 11.20 -26.31
CA ARG A 39 1.11 11.56 -26.45
C ARG A 39 1.79 11.91 -25.12
N LEU A 40 1.31 11.35 -24.03
CA LEU A 40 1.92 11.47 -22.71
C LEU A 40 2.65 10.18 -22.36
N ALA A 41 3.79 10.30 -21.68
CA ALA A 41 4.54 9.15 -21.19
C ALA A 41 4.58 9.17 -19.66
N LEU A 42 4.15 8.07 -19.05
CA LEU A 42 4.06 7.90 -17.60
C LEU A 42 5.35 7.35 -16.95
N GLY A 43 6.14 8.24 -16.34
CA GLY A 43 7.41 7.88 -15.69
C GLY A 43 7.26 7.13 -14.36
N GLY A 44 6.13 7.28 -13.67
CA GLY A 44 5.87 6.64 -12.37
C GLY A 44 4.39 6.47 -12.10
N LEU A 45 4.02 5.33 -11.49
CA LEU A 45 2.65 4.98 -11.14
C LEU A 45 2.55 4.71 -9.64
N ILE A 46 1.68 5.42 -8.94
CA ILE A 46 1.34 5.12 -7.55
C ILE A 46 0.14 4.16 -7.55
N SER A 47 0.33 2.96 -7.02
CA SER A 47 -0.77 1.99 -6.80
C SER A 47 -0.76 1.47 -5.37
N ASP A 48 -1.86 0.84 -4.98
CA ASP A 48 -1.87 0.00 -3.79
C ASP A 48 -0.95 -1.22 -4.01
N GLY A 49 -0.35 -1.70 -2.91
CA GLY A 49 0.77 -2.63 -2.97
C GLY A 49 0.42 -4.05 -3.46
N ASP A 50 -0.87 -4.37 -3.47
CA ASP A 50 -1.47 -5.61 -3.95
C ASP A 50 -2.03 -5.50 -5.38
N SER A 51 -2.06 -4.29 -5.97
CA SER A 51 -2.65 -4.11 -7.28
C SER A 51 -1.79 -4.68 -8.41
N HIS A 52 -2.42 -5.37 -9.36
CA HIS A 52 -1.78 -5.85 -10.59
C HIS A 52 -1.75 -4.80 -11.71
N THR A 53 -2.43 -3.66 -11.54
CA THR A 53 -2.46 -2.56 -12.51
C THR A 53 -1.08 -2.04 -12.89
N HIS A 54 -0.14 -1.99 -11.94
CA HIS A 54 1.23 -1.55 -12.23
C HIS A 54 1.97 -2.42 -13.25
N ARG A 55 1.60 -3.70 -13.37
CA ARG A 55 2.23 -4.62 -14.32
C ARG A 55 1.77 -4.30 -15.74
N GLY A 56 0.46 -4.12 -15.94
CA GLY A 56 -0.12 -3.76 -17.24
C GLY A 56 0.40 -2.42 -17.75
N VAL A 57 0.39 -1.40 -16.87
CA VAL A 57 0.94 -0.07 -17.17
C VAL A 57 2.43 -0.15 -17.56
N ALA A 58 3.25 -0.81 -16.74
CA ALA A 58 4.68 -0.90 -17.01
C ALA A 58 4.99 -1.69 -18.29
N LYS A 59 4.17 -2.69 -18.63
CA LYS A 59 4.30 -3.47 -19.85
C LYS A 59 4.03 -2.61 -21.09
N VAL A 60 2.89 -1.93 -21.15
CA VAL A 60 2.56 -1.04 -22.28
C VAL A 60 3.59 0.07 -22.45
N MET A 61 4.04 0.68 -21.36
CA MET A 61 5.06 1.74 -21.41
C MET A 61 6.43 1.25 -21.91
N GLN A 62 6.83 0.04 -21.51
CA GLN A 62 8.08 -0.55 -21.95
C GLN A 62 8.03 -1.00 -23.42
N GLU A 63 6.89 -1.53 -23.87
CA GLU A 63 6.68 -2.06 -25.21
C GLU A 63 6.45 -0.95 -26.25
N GLU A 64 5.65 0.06 -25.92
CA GLU A 64 5.17 1.06 -26.89
C GLU A 64 5.88 2.42 -26.79
N ALA A 65 6.33 2.82 -25.60
CA ALA A 65 7.01 4.11 -25.39
C ALA A 65 8.50 3.97 -25.05
N VAL A 66 9.01 2.75 -24.88
CA VAL A 66 10.39 2.46 -24.44
C VAL A 66 10.75 3.20 -23.13
N VAL A 67 9.74 3.46 -22.31
CA VAL A 67 9.89 4.16 -21.03
C VAL A 67 9.66 3.16 -19.90
N ARG A 68 10.58 3.14 -18.94
CA ARG A 68 10.44 2.32 -17.75
C ARG A 68 9.62 3.06 -16.70
N THR A 69 8.36 2.68 -16.55
CA THR A 69 7.52 3.17 -15.45
C THR A 69 7.99 2.60 -14.12
N LYS A 70 8.21 3.47 -13.14
CA LYS A 70 8.54 3.06 -11.77
C LYS A 70 7.25 2.83 -10.97
N PRO A 71 7.07 1.65 -10.36
CA PRO A 71 6.00 1.47 -9.39
C PRO A 71 6.36 2.22 -8.12
N GLU A 72 5.51 3.18 -7.76
CA GLU A 72 5.53 3.91 -6.50
C GLU A 72 4.44 3.38 -5.58
N ARG A 73 4.71 3.42 -4.27
CA ARG A 73 3.79 2.85 -3.27
C ARG A 73 2.83 3.91 -2.79
N CYS A 74 1.55 3.56 -2.65
CA CYS A 74 0.59 4.46 -2.02
C CYS A 74 0.78 4.56 -0.51
N VAL A 75 1.63 5.50 -0.07
CA VAL A 75 1.87 5.77 1.35
C VAL A 75 0.64 6.42 2.01
N VAL A 76 -0.24 7.05 1.23
CA VAL A 76 -1.45 7.73 1.71
C VAL A 76 -2.46 6.73 2.29
N HIS A 77 -2.72 5.61 1.62
CA HIS A 77 -3.65 4.59 2.12
C HIS A 77 -3.12 3.89 3.36
N VAL A 78 -1.82 3.57 3.40
CA VAL A 78 -1.17 3.01 4.60
C VAL A 78 -1.29 3.96 5.79
N THR A 79 -0.96 5.23 5.59
CA THR A 79 -1.07 6.30 6.59
C THR A 79 -2.50 6.43 7.13
N ARG A 80 -3.48 6.48 6.22
CA ARG A 80 -4.90 6.59 6.58
C ARG A 80 -5.38 5.38 7.38
N ASN A 81 -5.00 4.18 6.97
CA ASN A 81 -5.40 2.94 7.62
C ASN A 81 -4.82 2.82 9.04
N VAL A 82 -3.53 3.09 9.21
CA VAL A 82 -2.88 3.07 10.52
C VAL A 82 -3.49 4.13 11.45
N ARG A 83 -3.67 5.38 10.98
CA ARG A 83 -4.33 6.43 11.77
C ARG A 83 -5.75 6.03 12.18
N GLY A 84 -6.49 5.39 11.28
CA GLY A 84 -7.83 4.85 11.56
C GLY A 84 -7.80 3.77 12.65
N LYS A 85 -6.82 2.85 12.60
CA LYS A 85 -6.63 1.81 13.61
C LYS A 85 -6.26 2.39 14.98
N VAL A 86 -5.34 3.36 15.03
CA VAL A 86 -4.97 4.05 16.28
C VAL A 86 -6.18 4.76 16.86
N THR A 87 -6.93 5.51 16.05
CA THR A 87 -8.12 6.23 16.52
C THR A 87 -9.17 5.28 17.13
N LYS A 88 -9.33 4.07 16.58
CA LYS A 88 -10.28 3.05 17.06
C LYS A 88 -9.74 2.14 18.17
N ALA A 89 -8.42 2.10 18.36
CA ALA A 89 -7.81 1.26 19.37
C ALA A 89 -8.22 1.69 20.79
N LYS A 90 -8.38 0.69 21.66
CA LYS A 90 -8.58 0.86 23.10
C LYS A 90 -7.21 1.07 23.72
N PHE A 91 -7.07 2.17 24.47
CA PHE A 91 -5.87 2.51 25.21
C PHE A 91 -6.22 2.64 26.69
N SER A 92 -5.23 2.58 27.58
CA SER A 92 -5.45 2.86 29.00
C SER A 92 -5.96 4.29 29.18
N ALA A 93 -6.74 4.52 30.24
CA ALA A 93 -7.34 5.82 30.53
C ALA A 93 -6.28 6.92 30.65
N ASP A 94 -5.11 6.56 31.17
CA ASP A 94 -4.02 7.49 31.48
C ASP A 94 -3.00 7.65 30.34
N MET A 95 -3.15 6.92 29.23
CA MET A 95 -2.19 6.99 28.12
C MET A 95 -2.17 8.38 27.45
N PHE A 96 -3.33 9.04 27.36
CA PHE A 96 -3.44 10.35 26.73
C PHE A 96 -3.83 11.40 27.76
N PRO A 97 -2.91 12.30 28.16
CA PRO A 97 -3.22 13.34 29.13
C PRO A 97 -4.27 14.32 28.60
N GLY A 98 -5.15 14.79 29.49
CA GLY A 98 -6.13 15.81 29.16
C GLY A 98 -7.36 15.78 30.07
N LYS A 99 -7.76 16.97 30.56
CA LYS A 99 -8.95 17.13 31.42
C LYS A 99 -10.26 16.82 30.68
N THR A 100 -10.32 17.12 29.38
CA THR A 100 -11.51 16.90 28.53
C THR A 100 -11.27 15.79 27.52
N SER A 101 -12.35 15.17 27.03
CA SER A 101 -12.30 14.20 25.94
C SER A 101 -11.67 14.80 24.68
N ILE A 102 -11.96 16.07 24.38
CA ILE A 102 -11.38 16.81 23.26
C ILE A 102 -9.85 16.92 23.40
N ALA A 103 -9.36 17.29 24.59
CA ALA A 103 -7.92 17.38 24.84
C ALA A 103 -7.23 16.02 24.67
N ARG A 104 -7.80 14.95 25.25
CA ARG A 104 -7.26 13.59 25.09
C ARG A 104 -7.27 13.12 23.64
N ASN A 105 -8.34 13.39 22.90
CA ASN A 105 -8.44 13.06 21.47
C ASN A 105 -7.45 13.83 20.60
N ARG A 106 -7.14 15.09 20.96
CA ARG A 106 -6.08 15.87 20.30
C ARG A 106 -4.72 15.21 20.47
N VAL A 107 -4.36 14.81 21.70
CA VAL A 107 -3.09 14.10 21.97
C VAL A 107 -3.06 12.74 21.26
N LYS A 108 -4.17 11.98 21.29
CA LYS A 108 -4.32 10.73 20.54
C LYS A 108 -4.08 10.91 19.03
N THR A 109 -4.58 12.00 18.46
CA THR A 109 -4.38 12.32 17.03
C THR A 109 -2.93 12.66 16.71
N ILE A 110 -2.26 13.42 17.59
CA ILE A 110 -0.83 13.72 17.46
C ILE A 110 -0.01 12.43 17.51
N PHE A 111 -0.29 11.57 18.50
CA PHE A 111 0.34 10.25 18.62
C PHE A 111 0.11 9.40 17.36
N ALA A 112 -1.10 9.36 16.83
CA ALA A 112 -1.41 8.61 15.61
C ALA A 112 -0.58 9.10 14.41
N ASN A 113 -0.42 10.41 14.25
CA ASN A 113 0.37 10.98 13.17
C ASN A 113 1.87 10.68 13.32
N ASP A 114 2.41 10.81 14.53
CA ASP A 114 3.82 10.50 14.82
C ASP A 114 4.11 9.00 14.59
N LEU A 115 3.25 8.11 15.09
CA LEU A 115 3.38 6.66 14.88
C LEU A 115 3.40 6.30 13.40
N VAL A 116 2.52 6.93 12.59
CA VAL A 116 2.49 6.72 11.15
C VAL A 116 3.79 7.16 10.48
N GLN A 117 4.32 8.33 10.84
CA GLN A 117 5.57 8.82 10.27
C GLN A 117 6.73 7.85 10.56
N ARG A 118 6.81 7.35 11.80
CA ARG A 118 7.82 6.36 12.21
C ARG A 118 7.67 5.03 11.46
N LEU A 119 6.45 4.52 11.36
CA LEU A 119 6.18 3.29 10.60
C LEU A 119 6.53 3.43 9.12
N ASN A 120 6.22 4.58 8.51
CA ASN A 120 6.58 4.85 7.12
C ASN A 120 8.10 4.94 6.92
N ALA A 121 8.82 5.54 7.87
CA ALA A 121 10.29 5.62 7.81
C ALA A 121 10.92 4.22 7.90
N GLU A 122 10.49 3.39 8.85
CA GLU A 122 10.98 2.02 9.03
C GLU A 122 10.64 1.13 7.83
N TYR A 123 9.40 1.20 7.35
CA TYR A 123 8.98 0.48 6.16
C TYR A 123 9.70 0.96 4.88
N GLY A 124 9.97 2.26 4.78
CA GLY A 124 10.77 2.86 3.71
C GLY A 124 12.17 2.25 3.67
N ARG A 125 12.88 2.29 4.80
CA ARG A 125 14.24 1.73 4.95
C ARG A 125 14.27 0.22 4.71
N ALA A 126 13.31 -0.51 5.27
CA ALA A 126 13.19 -1.96 5.06
C ALA A 126 13.02 -2.29 3.58
N PHE A 127 12.22 -1.51 2.86
CA PHE A 127 12.00 -1.69 1.44
C PHE A 127 13.20 -1.30 0.57
N GLU A 128 13.92 -0.23 0.89
CA GLU A 128 15.18 0.09 0.20
C GLU A 128 16.18 -1.06 0.33
N LYS A 129 16.25 -1.67 1.52
CA LYS A 129 17.21 -2.74 1.83
C LYS A 129 16.79 -4.12 1.28
N ILE A 130 15.49 -4.42 1.24
CA ILE A 130 14.95 -5.77 1.00
C ILE A 130 14.05 -5.82 -0.25
N GLY A 131 13.32 -4.74 -0.52
CA GLY A 131 12.17 -4.69 -1.43
C GLY A 131 12.50 -4.84 -2.92
N MET A 132 13.76 -4.72 -3.32
CA MET A 132 14.16 -4.99 -4.71
C MET A 132 14.14 -6.47 -5.08
N LEU A 133 14.14 -7.38 -4.09
CA LEU A 133 14.06 -8.81 -4.32
C LEU A 133 12.60 -9.25 -4.17
N LYS A 134 11.89 -9.40 -5.30
CA LYS A 134 10.46 -9.79 -5.47
C LYS A 134 9.95 -11.02 -4.67
N LYS A 135 10.76 -11.63 -3.79
CA LYS A 135 10.46 -12.86 -3.03
C LYS A 135 10.69 -12.76 -1.52
N CYS A 136 11.03 -11.60 -0.97
CA CYS A 136 11.44 -11.49 0.44
C CYS A 136 10.35 -10.93 1.37
N THR A 137 9.07 -11.28 1.16
CA THR A 137 7.98 -10.92 2.09
C THR A 137 8.26 -11.38 3.52
N CYS A 138 8.90 -12.54 3.69
CA CYS A 138 9.35 -13.04 4.99
C CYS A 138 10.47 -12.18 5.62
N ALA A 139 11.40 -11.64 4.82
CA ALA A 139 12.46 -10.79 5.32
C ALA A 139 11.93 -9.38 5.64
N MET A 140 10.98 -8.89 4.85
CA MET A 140 10.23 -7.67 5.16
C MET A 140 9.46 -7.83 6.47
N GLY A 141 8.74 -8.94 6.65
CA GLY A 141 8.04 -9.27 7.89
C GLY A 141 8.98 -9.23 9.10
N ARG A 142 10.10 -9.94 9.04
CA ARG A 142 11.13 -9.91 10.10
C ARG A 142 11.70 -8.52 10.39
N SER A 143 11.82 -7.66 9.37
CA SER A 143 12.27 -6.28 9.56
C SER A 143 11.22 -5.46 10.30
N MET A 144 9.94 -5.60 9.91
CA MET A 144 8.82 -4.91 10.55
C MET A 144 8.52 -5.45 11.96
N ASP A 145 8.82 -6.72 12.24
CA ASP A 145 8.71 -7.29 13.59
C ASP A 145 9.64 -6.56 14.57
N LYS A 146 10.84 -6.19 14.12
CA LYS A 146 11.77 -5.37 14.93
C LYS A 146 11.23 -3.96 15.14
N THR A 147 10.52 -3.39 14.17
CA THR A 147 9.87 -2.09 14.30
C THR A 147 8.87 -2.05 15.45
N MET A 148 8.18 -3.17 15.74
CA MET A 148 7.28 -3.27 16.89
C MET A 148 8.00 -3.09 18.24
N GLN A 149 9.29 -3.39 18.32
CA GLN A 149 10.12 -3.21 19.52
C GLN A 149 10.87 -1.87 19.51
N ALA A 150 11.35 -1.46 18.33
CA ALA A 150 12.13 -0.24 18.15
C ALA A 150 11.30 1.03 18.38
N ILE A 151 10.04 1.07 17.92
CA ILE A 151 9.18 2.25 18.09
C ILE A 151 8.90 2.54 19.59
N PRO A 152 8.43 1.56 20.40
CA PRO A 152 8.29 1.76 21.85
C PRO A 152 9.60 2.16 22.53
N SER A 153 10.72 1.52 22.17
CA SER A 153 12.05 1.85 22.69
C SER A 153 12.42 3.30 22.41
N CYS A 154 12.12 3.79 21.20
CA CYS A 154 12.35 5.16 20.84
C CYS A 154 11.51 6.16 21.65
N TYR A 155 10.27 5.81 22.03
CA TYR A 155 9.44 6.67 22.89
C TYR A 155 9.98 6.80 24.31
N VAL A 156 10.75 5.82 24.79
CA VAL A 156 11.43 5.88 26.10
C VAL A 156 12.86 6.44 26.00
N GLY A 157 13.28 6.93 24.82
CA GLY A 157 14.60 7.51 24.58
C GLY A 157 15.72 6.51 24.29
N ASP A 158 15.39 5.25 24.04
CA ASP A 158 16.37 4.24 23.62
C ASP A 158 16.46 4.16 22.10
N HIS A 159 17.63 4.55 21.57
CA HIS A 159 17.90 4.67 20.14
C HIS A 159 18.96 3.68 19.62
N ARG A 160 19.20 2.57 20.34
CA ARG A 160 20.27 1.60 20.02
C ARG A 160 19.95 0.62 18.87
N TYR A 161 18.86 0.84 18.13
CA TYR A 161 18.31 -0.10 17.11
C TYR A 161 18.70 0.25 15.67
#